data_AF-A0A9E2GG18-F1
#
_entry.id   AF-A0A9E2GG18-F1
#
_cell.length_a   1.000
_cell.length_b   1.000
_cell.length_c   1.000
_cell.angle_alpha   90.00
_cell.angle_beta   90.00
_cell.angle_gamma   90.00
#
_symmetry.space_group_name_H-M   'P 1'
#
loop_
_entity.id
_entity.type
_entity.pdbx_description
1 polymer ?
#
loop_
_entity_poly.entity_id
_entity_poly.type
_entity_poly.pdbx_seq_one_letter_code
_entity_poly.pdbx_strand_id
1 'polypeptide(L)'
;MNQEIIKIESDDYQAQITVSATGYQVESDQVELKRKIEEVLADAFTVGIECFDSPSEQAENEIAVRRRVVQKGDPDFILALIDELKMSFPKAAVYSKVDKKEIAVLRNRLAEKLKQLPADQSLQPDVKRIIDNLDKLNLAQIESVLNDLEGDPI
;
A
#
# COMPACT_ATOMS: atom_id res chain seq x y z
N MET A 1 1.36 -5.69 -23.58
CA MET A 1 0.75 -4.53 -22.91
C MET A 1 0.53 -4.94 -21.47
N ASN A 2 1.19 -4.31 -20.51
CA ASN A 2 1.01 -4.67 -19.09
C ASN A 2 -0.30 -4.04 -18.62
N GLN A 3 -1.29 -4.90 -18.35
CA GLN A 3 -2.52 -4.53 -17.68
C GLN A 3 -2.39 -4.97 -16.23
N GLU A 4 -2.77 -4.10 -15.31
CA GLU A 4 -2.84 -4.43 -13.89
C GLU A 4 -4.29 -4.63 -13.47
N ILE A 5 -4.51 -5.67 -12.66
CA ILE A 5 -5.84 -6.00 -12.15
C ILE A 5 -5.84 -5.73 -10.66
N ILE A 6 -6.69 -4.80 -10.24
CA ILE A 6 -6.98 -4.49 -8.84
C ILE A 6 -8.35 -5.10 -8.51
N LYS A 7 -8.44 -5.79 -7.39
CA LYS A 7 -9.69 -6.36 -6.88
C LYS A 7 -10.08 -5.64 -5.60
N ILE A 8 -11.38 -5.42 -5.45
CA ILE A 8 -12.01 -4.90 -4.25
C ILE A 8 -13.04 -5.93 -3.82
N GLU A 9 -12.86 -6.50 -2.64
CA GLU A 9 -13.71 -7.57 -2.12
C GLU A 9 -14.11 -7.28 -0.67
N SER A 10 -15.39 -7.46 -0.36
CA SER A 10 -15.94 -7.46 1.00
C SER A 10 -17.02 -8.52 1.10
N ASP A 11 -17.57 -8.72 2.30
CA ASP A 11 -18.67 -9.67 2.51
C ASP A 11 -19.93 -9.30 1.69
N ASP A 12 -20.12 -8.01 1.40
CA ASP A 12 -21.33 -7.49 0.76
C ASP A 12 -21.16 -7.17 -0.73
N TYR A 13 -19.92 -7.04 -1.21
CA TYR A 13 -19.66 -6.57 -2.57
C TYR A 13 -18.30 -6.97 -3.13
N GLN A 14 -18.24 -7.03 -4.46
CA GLN A 14 -17.03 -7.28 -5.22
C GLN A 14 -16.95 -6.35 -6.44
N ALA A 15 -15.72 -5.96 -6.79
CA ALA A 15 -15.41 -5.26 -8.02
C ALA A 15 -14.02 -5.64 -8.53
N GLN A 16 -13.86 -5.57 -9.84
CA GLN A 16 -12.58 -5.73 -10.52
C GLN A 16 -12.29 -4.49 -11.35
N ILE A 17 -11.05 -3.99 -11.23
CA ILE A 17 -10.57 -2.82 -11.97
C ILE A 17 -9.41 -3.30 -12.84
N THR A 18 -9.53 -3.09 -14.14
CA THR A 18 -8.43 -3.29 -15.08
C THR A 18 -7.81 -1.93 -15.39
N VAL A 19 -6.55 -1.74 -15.02
CA VAL A 19 -5.76 -0.54 -15.27
C VAL A 19 -4.80 -0.79 -16.43
N SER A 20 -4.73 0.16 -17.36
CA SER A 20 -3.89 0.09 -18.55
C SER A 20 -3.27 1.45 -18.88
N ALA A 21 -2.32 1.45 -19.82
CA ALA A 21 -1.71 2.67 -20.34
C ALA A 21 -2.72 3.63 -20.98
N THR A 22 -3.86 3.16 -21.49
CA THR A 22 -4.86 4.01 -22.16
C THR A 22 -6.02 4.42 -21.26
N GLY A 23 -6.27 3.71 -20.15
CA GLY A 23 -7.36 4.05 -19.24
C GLY A 23 -7.61 2.95 -18.20
N TYR A 24 -8.81 2.98 -17.63
CA TYR A 24 -9.28 1.97 -16.68
C TYR A 24 -10.65 1.42 -17.12
N GLN A 25 -10.98 0.24 -16.63
CA GLN A 25 -12.30 -0.38 -16.78
C GLN A 25 -12.71 -0.96 -15.43
N VAL A 26 -13.96 -0.70 -15.03
CA VAL A 26 -14.54 -1.19 -13.77
C VAL A 26 -15.65 -2.19 -14.06
N GLU A 27 -15.53 -3.37 -13.45
CA GLU A 27 -16.49 -4.46 -13.51
C GLU A 27 -17.06 -4.70 -12.10
N SER A 28 -18.36 -4.48 -11.93
CA SER A 28 -19.10 -4.79 -10.71
C SER A 28 -20.58 -4.91 -11.03
N ASP A 29 -21.26 -5.83 -10.36
CA ASP A 29 -22.72 -6.02 -10.46
C ASP A 29 -23.49 -4.94 -9.68
N GLN A 30 -22.80 -4.16 -8.84
CA GLN A 30 -23.39 -3.10 -8.02
C GLN A 30 -23.13 -1.73 -8.63
N VAL A 31 -24.19 -1.09 -9.12
CA VAL A 31 -24.13 0.20 -9.83
C VAL A 31 -23.53 1.31 -8.95
N GLU A 32 -23.91 1.39 -7.68
CA GLU A 32 -23.40 2.41 -6.77
C GLU A 32 -21.92 2.21 -6.43
N LEU A 33 -21.51 0.95 -6.21
CA LEU A 33 -20.10 0.61 -6.01
C LEU A 33 -19.27 0.98 -7.25
N LYS A 34 -19.73 0.56 -8.43
CA LYS A 34 -19.08 0.87 -9.70
C LYS A 34 -18.87 2.37 -9.87
N ARG A 35 -19.93 3.16 -9.67
CA ARG A 35 -19.86 4.62 -9.77
C ARG A 35 -18.86 5.23 -8.80
N LYS A 36 -18.86 4.80 -7.54
CA LYS A 36 -17.91 5.30 -6.53
C LYS A 36 -16.45 4.96 -6.89
N ILE A 37 -16.20 3.77 -7.42
CA ILE A 37 -14.88 3.37 -7.91
C ILE A 37 -14.48 4.23 -9.12
N GLU A 38 -15.39 4.46 -10.06
CA GLU A 38 -15.14 5.31 -11.24
C GLU A 38 -14.83 6.76 -10.87
N GLU A 39 -15.48 7.32 -9.83
CA GLU A 39 -15.17 8.65 -9.30
C GLU A 39 -13.73 8.71 -8.77
N VAL A 40 -13.32 7.74 -7.94
CA VAL A 40 -11.93 7.64 -7.44
C VAL A 40 -10.92 7.50 -8.58
N LEU A 41 -11.22 6.66 -9.57
CA LEU A 41 -10.35 6.46 -10.73
C LEU A 41 -10.28 7.68 -11.65
N ALA A 42 -11.38 8.41 -11.82
CA ALA A 42 -11.40 9.63 -12.61
C ALA A 42 -10.49 10.68 -11.99
N ASP A 43 -10.57 10.90 -10.68
CA ASP A 43 -9.71 11.84 -9.97
C ASP A 43 -8.24 11.42 -10.06
N ALA A 44 -7.94 10.15 -9.79
CA ALA A 44 -6.58 9.61 -9.90
C ALA A 44 -5.98 9.74 -11.32
N PHE A 45 -6.78 9.57 -12.38
CA PHE A 45 -6.29 9.65 -13.77
C PHE A 45 -6.23 11.07 -14.32
N THR A 46 -6.97 12.02 -13.75
CA THR A 46 -7.03 13.41 -14.24
C THR A 46 -6.14 14.35 -13.45
N VAL A 47 -6.14 14.23 -12.12
CA VAL A 47 -5.38 15.08 -11.21
C VAL A 47 -4.07 14.39 -10.79
N GLY A 48 -4.11 13.07 -10.64
CA GLY A 48 -3.04 12.31 -9.97
C GLY A 48 -3.35 12.12 -8.49
N ILE A 49 -2.55 11.28 -7.83
CA ILE A 49 -2.77 10.90 -6.44
C ILE A 49 -1.76 11.62 -5.56
N GLU A 50 -2.23 12.38 -4.58
CA GLU A 50 -1.34 13.00 -3.59
C GLU A 50 -0.75 11.92 -2.68
N CYS A 51 0.56 11.73 -2.80
CA CYS A 51 1.38 10.88 -1.95
C CYS A 51 2.32 11.75 -1.12
N PHE A 52 2.85 11.14 -0.08
CA PHE A 52 3.75 11.80 0.85
C PHE A 52 5.08 11.04 0.84
N ASP A 53 6.11 11.66 0.24
CA ASP A 53 7.47 11.15 0.28
C ASP A 53 8.17 11.69 1.53
N SER A 54 8.77 10.80 2.32
CA SER A 54 9.76 11.21 3.33
C SER A 54 11.13 11.25 2.63
N PRO A 55 11.76 12.42 2.44
CA PRO A 55 13.12 12.45 1.95
C PRO A 55 14.02 11.82 3.02
N SER A 56 14.60 10.66 2.72
CA SER A 56 15.77 10.18 3.43
C SER A 56 16.88 11.23 3.27
N GLU A 57 17.50 11.63 4.38
CA GLU A 57 18.52 12.68 4.54
C GLU A 57 18.01 14.11 4.77
N GLN A 58 17.58 14.42 5.99
CA GLN A 58 17.89 15.72 6.61
C GLN A 58 17.96 15.57 8.14
N ALA A 59 19.05 16.08 8.70
CA ALA A 59 19.46 15.92 10.09
C ALA A 59 18.38 16.38 11.09
N GLU A 60 18.25 15.59 12.17
CA GLU A 60 17.70 15.90 13.50
C GLU A 60 16.53 16.93 13.54
N ASN A 61 15.32 16.39 13.75
CA ASN A 61 14.11 17.03 14.32
C ASN A 61 13.05 17.72 13.45
N GLU A 62 13.01 17.59 12.13
CA GLU A 62 11.81 17.95 11.35
C GLU A 62 11.50 16.90 10.27
N ILE A 63 10.42 16.11 10.45
CA ILE A 63 9.89 15.24 9.40
C ILE A 63 9.30 16.15 8.30
N ALA A 64 10.13 16.52 7.33
CA ALA A 64 9.70 17.28 6.16
C ALA A 64 8.98 16.35 5.18
N VAL A 65 7.70 16.06 5.46
CA VAL A 65 6.85 15.30 4.55
C VAL A 65 6.68 16.09 3.26
N ARG A 66 7.23 15.60 2.14
CA ARG A 66 7.07 16.24 0.84
C ARG A 66 5.84 15.67 0.15
N ARG A 67 4.89 16.55 -0.17
CA ARG A 67 3.76 16.19 -1.03
C ARG A 67 4.26 15.98 -2.45
N ARG A 68 4.00 14.81 -3.01
CA ARG A 68 4.22 14.47 -4.41
C ARG A 68 2.90 14.06 -5.02
N VAL A 69 2.62 14.49 -6.25
CA VAL A 69 1.48 13.99 -7.02
C VAL A 69 1.99 12.88 -7.94
N VAL A 70 1.51 11.66 -7.72
CA VAL A 70 1.83 10.49 -8.54
C VAL A 70 0.84 10.43 -9.69
N GLN A 71 1.36 10.43 -10.92
CA GLN A 71 0.54 10.45 -12.13
C GLN A 71 0.59 9.13 -12.89
N LYS A 72 -0.39 8.92 -13.76
CA LYS A 72 -0.43 7.77 -14.67
C LYS A 72 0.82 7.75 -15.56
N GLY A 73 1.70 6.76 -15.34
CA GLY A 73 3.00 6.64 -15.99
C GLY A 73 4.16 6.58 -15.00
N ASP A 74 3.91 7.01 -13.76
CA ASP A 74 4.80 6.83 -12.63
C ASP A 74 4.84 5.34 -12.21
N PRO A 75 6.02 4.77 -11.91
CA PRO A 75 6.14 3.40 -11.40
C PRO A 75 5.26 3.13 -10.17
N ASP A 76 5.08 4.15 -9.32
CA ASP A 76 4.39 4.02 -8.04
C ASP A 76 2.87 4.20 -8.16
N PHE A 77 2.37 4.55 -9.36
CA PHE A 77 0.96 4.91 -9.58
C PHE A 77 -0.02 3.80 -9.18
N ILE A 78 0.32 2.54 -9.48
CA ILE A 78 -0.56 1.41 -9.15
C ILE A 78 -0.66 1.20 -7.63
N LEU A 79 0.43 1.42 -6.90
CA LEU A 79 0.45 1.31 -5.44
C LEU A 79 -0.32 2.46 -4.80
N ALA A 80 -0.04 3.69 -5.23
CA ALA A 80 -0.77 4.88 -4.81
C ALA A 80 -2.28 4.73 -5.04
N LEU A 81 -2.68 4.19 -6.20
CA LEU A 81 -4.08 3.94 -6.53
C LEU A 81 -4.72 2.89 -5.63
N ILE A 82 -3.99 1.83 -5.28
CA ILE A 82 -4.47 0.82 -4.36
C ILE A 82 -4.71 1.41 -2.97
N ASP A 83 -3.82 2.28 -2.49
CA ASP A 83 -3.97 2.90 -1.18
C ASP A 83 -5.12 3.92 -1.16
N GLU A 84 -5.30 4.71 -2.22
CA GLU A 84 -6.46 5.59 -2.39
C GLU A 84 -7.78 4.80 -2.36
N LEU A 85 -7.82 3.64 -3.03
CA LEU A 85 -8.96 2.73 -3.00
C LEU A 85 -9.16 2.12 -1.60
N LYS A 86 -8.10 1.76 -0.87
CA LYS A 86 -8.21 1.29 0.53
C LYS A 86 -8.81 2.38 1.43
N MET A 87 -8.42 3.64 1.25
CA MET A 87 -8.99 4.76 2.01
C MET A 87 -10.47 5.00 1.68
N SER A 88 -10.83 4.88 0.40
CA SER A 88 -12.21 5.04 -0.07
C SER A 88 -13.13 3.87 0.32
N PHE A 89 -12.56 2.68 0.54
CA PHE A 89 -13.25 1.43 0.87
C PHE A 89 -12.61 0.72 2.09
N PRO A 90 -12.66 1.31 3.29
CA PRO A 90 -11.89 0.85 4.46
C PRO A 90 -12.31 -0.51 5.02
N LYS A 91 -13.48 -1.01 4.63
CA LYS A 91 -13.99 -2.34 5.00
C LYS A 91 -13.75 -3.40 3.93
N ALA A 92 -13.20 -3.03 2.78
CA ALA A 92 -12.92 -3.96 1.71
C ALA A 92 -11.43 -4.34 1.69
N ALA A 93 -11.16 -5.58 1.32
CA ALA A 93 -9.85 -6.00 0.89
C ALA A 93 -9.60 -5.45 -0.53
N VAL A 94 -8.67 -4.51 -0.66
CA VAL A 94 -8.22 -3.98 -1.95
C VAL A 94 -6.80 -4.49 -2.22
N TYR A 95 -6.60 -5.15 -3.35
CA TYR A 95 -5.30 -5.76 -3.66
C TYR A 95 -5.08 -5.94 -5.16
N SER A 96 -3.81 -6.00 -5.59
CA SER A 96 -3.40 -6.33 -6.96
C SER A 96 -2.29 -7.39 -6.98
N LYS A 97 -1.87 -7.84 -8.16
CA LYS A 97 -0.69 -8.72 -8.29
C LYS A 97 0.61 -8.00 -7.93
N VAL A 98 0.71 -6.70 -8.19
CA VAL A 98 1.88 -5.86 -7.85
C VAL A 98 1.94 -5.68 -6.34
N ASP A 99 0.83 -5.27 -5.72
CA ASP A 99 0.69 -5.11 -4.26
C ASP A 99 1.00 -6.44 -3.52
N LYS A 100 0.52 -7.59 -4.03
CA LYS A 100 0.89 -8.90 -3.46
C LYS A 100 2.37 -9.25 -3.58
N LYS A 101 3.03 -8.87 -4.67
CA LYS A 101 4.48 -9.13 -4.85
C LYS A 101 5.31 -8.24 -3.94
N GLU A 102 4.96 -6.96 -3.86
CA GLU A 102 5.70 -5.97 -3.09
C GLU A 102 5.52 -6.17 -1.59
N ILE A 103 4.28 -6.42 -1.15
CA ILE A 103 3.99 -6.87 0.21
C ILE A 103 4.73 -8.18 0.49
N ALA A 104 4.79 -9.15 -0.43
CA ALA A 104 5.54 -10.38 -0.20
C ALA A 104 7.05 -10.14 -0.10
N VAL A 105 7.62 -9.25 -0.91
CA VAL A 105 9.05 -8.88 -0.87
C VAL A 105 9.37 -8.18 0.45
N LEU A 106 8.56 -7.20 0.85
CA LEU A 106 8.73 -6.47 2.10
C LEU A 106 8.47 -7.35 3.32
N ARG A 107 7.47 -8.25 3.27
CA ARG A 107 7.24 -9.27 4.31
C ARG A 107 8.43 -10.22 4.43
N ASN A 108 8.98 -10.68 3.31
CA ASN A 108 10.16 -11.54 3.34
C ASN A 108 11.38 -10.79 3.92
N ARG A 109 11.59 -9.52 3.53
CA ARG A 109 12.64 -8.67 4.11
C ARG A 109 12.44 -8.47 5.62
N LEU A 110 11.21 -8.21 6.05
CA LEU A 110 10.84 -8.05 7.45
C LEU A 110 11.07 -9.35 8.24
N ALA A 111 10.65 -10.50 7.69
CA ALA A 111 10.88 -11.80 8.30
C ALA A 111 12.38 -12.12 8.44
N GLU A 112 13.19 -11.80 7.44
CA GLU A 112 14.65 -11.98 7.52
C GLU A 112 15.29 -11.07 8.56
N LYS A 113 14.86 -9.80 8.65
CA LYS A 113 15.34 -8.86 9.69
C LYS A 113 14.96 -9.32 11.10
N LEU A 114 13.71 -9.76 11.29
CA LEU A 114 13.23 -10.29 12.58
C LEU A 114 14.02 -11.53 13.03
N LYS A 115 14.45 -12.39 12.11
CA LYS A 115 15.33 -13.54 12.41
C LYS A 115 16.75 -13.15 12.81
N GLN A 116 17.23 -11.98 12.38
CA GLN A 116 18.56 -11.47 12.69
C GLN A 116 18.62 -10.73 14.02
N LEU A 117 17.47 -10.45 14.65
CA LEU A 117 17.44 -9.83 15.97
C LEU A 117 18.03 -10.78 17.03
N PRO A 118 18.89 -10.27 17.93
CA PRO A 118 19.48 -11.10 18.98
C PRO A 118 18.38 -11.71 19.86
N ALA A 119 18.52 -12.99 20.18
CA ALA A 119 17.56 -13.76 20.98
C ALA A 119 17.41 -13.28 22.43
N ASP A 120 18.13 -12.22 22.82
CA ASP A 120 18.19 -11.67 24.17
C ASP A 120 16.97 -10.76 24.46
N GLN A 121 15.87 -11.43 24.81
CA GLN A 121 14.89 -11.13 25.87
C GLN A 121 14.31 -9.72 26.11
N SER A 122 14.53 -8.72 25.26
CA SER A 122 13.79 -7.44 25.33
C SER A 122 13.04 -7.09 24.05
N LEU A 123 12.78 -8.07 23.19
CA LEU A 123 11.82 -7.91 22.09
C LEU A 123 10.46 -7.60 22.72
N GLN A 124 10.12 -6.32 22.67
CA GLN A 124 8.89 -5.75 23.18
C GLN A 124 7.72 -6.64 22.73
N PRO A 125 6.69 -6.85 23.57
CA PRO A 125 5.50 -7.66 23.23
C PRO A 125 4.95 -7.40 21.83
N ASP A 126 5.17 -6.19 21.32
CA ASP A 126 4.81 -5.72 19.98
C ASP A 126 5.56 -6.44 18.85
N VAL A 127 6.86 -6.76 18.98
CA VAL A 127 7.63 -7.45 17.92
C VAL A 127 7.15 -8.89 17.73
N LYS A 128 6.85 -9.60 18.82
CA LYS A 128 6.27 -10.95 18.74
C LYS A 128 4.86 -10.91 18.14
N ARG A 129 4.07 -9.89 18.49
CA ARG A 129 2.74 -9.67 17.92
C ARG A 129 2.78 -9.33 16.42
N ILE A 130 3.79 -8.63 15.96
CA ILE A 130 4.08 -8.34 14.56
C ILE A 130 4.44 -9.63 13.81
N ILE A 131 5.31 -10.49 14.38
CA ILE A 131 5.64 -11.81 13.81
C ILE A 131 4.38 -12.68 13.67
N ASP A 132 3.55 -12.76 14.70
CA ASP A 132 2.33 -13.58 14.70
C ASP A 132 1.23 -13.05 13.76
N ASN A 133 1.33 -11.80 13.30
CA ASN A 133 0.35 -11.17 12.41
C ASN A 133 0.96 -10.65 11.09
N LEU A 134 2.15 -11.11 10.72
CA LEU A 134 2.90 -10.61 9.56
C LEU A 134 2.09 -10.68 8.26
N ASP A 135 1.29 -11.74 8.11
CA ASP A 135 0.41 -11.98 6.96
C ASP A 135 -0.80 -11.04 6.89
N LYS A 136 -1.11 -10.36 7.99
CA LYS A 136 -2.23 -9.42 8.15
C LYS A 136 -1.80 -7.95 8.12
N LEU A 137 -0.50 -7.68 8.11
CA LEU A 137 0.03 -6.31 8.00
C LEU A 137 -0.16 -5.79 6.58
N ASN A 138 -0.61 -4.55 6.47
CA ASN A 138 -0.66 -3.80 5.21
C ASN A 138 0.72 -3.19 4.88
N LEU A 139 0.86 -2.63 3.68
CA LEU A 139 2.12 -2.07 3.17
C LEU A 139 2.73 -1.03 4.13
N ALA A 140 1.96 0.01 4.48
CA ALA A 140 2.40 1.09 5.37
C ALA A 140 2.84 0.57 6.76
N GLN A 141 2.16 -0.45 7.29
CA GLN A 141 2.56 -1.09 8.54
C GLN A 141 3.86 -1.88 8.42
N ILE A 142 4.06 -2.60 7.30
CA ILE A 142 5.30 -3.36 7.05
C ILE A 142 6.48 -2.40 6.89
N GLU A 143 6.30 -1.30 6.16
CA GLU A 143 7.32 -0.27 5.96
C GLU A 143 7.67 0.45 7.25
N SER A 144 6.67 0.85 8.05
CA SER A 144 6.90 1.45 9.37
C SER A 144 7.74 0.53 10.27
N VAL A 145 7.39 -0.77 10.32
CA VAL A 145 8.13 -1.73 11.15
C VAL A 145 9.53 -1.98 10.60
N LEU A 146 9.70 -2.06 9.27
CA LEU A 146 11.02 -2.18 8.66
C LEU A 146 11.91 -0.98 8.99
N ASN A 147 11.37 0.23 8.93
CA ASN A 147 12.09 1.45 9.31
C ASN A 147 12.49 1.44 10.79
N ASP A 148 11.57 1.05 11.69
CA ASP A 148 11.84 0.95 13.13
C ASP A 148 12.93 -0.11 13.43
N LEU A 149 12.98 -1.20 12.67
CA LEU A 149 13.96 -2.29 12.84
C LEU A 149 15.31 -2.03 12.18
N GLU A 150 15.35 -1.27 11.09
CA GLU A 150 16.60 -0.91 10.40
C GLU A 150 17.38 0.17 11.13
N GLY A 151 16.78 0.80 12.16
CA GLY A 151 17.50 1.57 13.16
C GLY A 151 18.27 2.72 12.54
N ASP A 152 17.61 3.55 11.74
CA ASP A 152 18.01 4.95 11.69
C ASP A 152 17.52 5.60 12.99
N PRO A 153 18.42 5.97 13.92
CA PRO A 153 18.02 6.74 15.09
C PRO A 153 17.47 8.09 14.60
N ILE A 154 16.31 8.44 15.17
CA ILE A 154 15.68 9.76 15.13
C ILE A 154 16.71 10.85 15.50
#